data_AF-A0A009MJD3-F1
#
_entry.id   AF-A0A009MJD3-F1
#
_cell.length_a   1.000
_cell.length_b   1.000
_cell.length_c   1.000
_cell.angle_alpha   90.00
_cell.angle_beta   90.00
_cell.angle_gamma   90.00
#
_symmetry.space_group_name_H-M   'P 1'
#
loop_
_entity.id
_entity.type
_entity.pdbx_description
1 polymer ?
#
loop_
_entity_poly.entity_id
_entity_poly.type
_entity_poly.pdbx_seq_one_letter_code
_entity_poly.pdbx_strand_id
1 'polypeptide(L)' 'IKEAGAIKRKEIKASRVTELELPDIKEVREKTGLTQAEFAARLHISARTLQNWEQGRRYPTGPAATLIRILDAHPTLI' A
#
# COMPACT_ATOMS: atom_id res chain seq x y z
N ILE A 1 -26.05 0.26 13.12
CA ILE A 1 -24.63 -0.14 13.00
C ILE A 1 -23.93 0.15 14.34
N LYS A 2 -23.98 -0.76 15.32
CA LYS A 2 -23.44 -0.52 16.68
C LYS A 2 -21.96 -0.94 16.83
N GLU A 3 -21.55 -1.98 16.11
CA GLU A 3 -20.21 -2.58 16.24
C GLU A 3 -19.11 -1.75 15.57
N ALA A 4 -19.37 -1.16 14.39
CA ALA A 4 -18.39 -0.32 13.70
C ALA A 4 -17.95 0.91 14.51
N GLY A 5 -18.86 1.47 15.33
CA GLY A 5 -18.54 2.56 16.24
C GLY A 5 -17.63 2.14 17.39
N ALA A 6 -17.81 0.94 17.93
CA ALA A 6 -17.01 0.41 19.03
C ALA A 6 -15.59 0.02 18.59
N ILE A 7 -15.43 -0.49 17.37
CA ILE A 7 -14.11 -0.75 16.76
C ILE A 7 -13.33 0.57 16.59
N LYS A 8 -13.98 1.63 16.09
CA LYS A 8 -13.36 2.96 15.97
C LYS A 8 -12.92 3.54 17.33
N ARG A 9 -13.64 3.22 18.40
CA ARG A 9 -13.34 3.61 19.79
C ARG A 9 -12.35 2.68 20.51
N LYS A 10 -11.83 1.64 19.83
CA LYS A 10 -10.94 0.60 20.39
C LYS A 10 -11.54 -0.22 21.54
N GLU A 11 -12.86 -0.22 21.69
CA GLU A 11 -13.58 -0.96 22.73
C GLU A 11 -13.65 -2.47 22.41
N ILE A 12 -13.53 -2.82 21.12
CA ILE A 12 -13.57 -4.19 20.62
C ILE A 12 -12.42 -4.37 19.62
N LYS A 13 -11.59 -5.41 19.80
CA LYS A 13 -10.58 -5.81 18.80
C LYS A 13 -11.28 -6.40 17.58
N ALA A 14 -10.87 -5.97 16.38
CA ALA A 14 -11.38 -6.52 15.14
C ALA A 14 -11.16 -8.04 15.10
N SER A 15 -12.23 -8.79 14.77
CA SER A 15 -12.25 -10.25 14.78
C SER A 15 -11.24 -10.89 13.81
N ARG A 16 -10.86 -10.18 12.73
CA ARG A 16 -9.77 -10.57 11.82
C ARG A 16 -8.93 -9.35 11.45
N VAL A 17 -7.64 -9.41 11.74
CA VAL A 17 -6.63 -8.49 11.21
C VAL A 17 -5.80 -9.29 10.22
N THR A 18 -5.85 -8.92 8.94
CA THR A 18 -4.90 -9.44 7.96
C THR A 18 -3.67 -8.55 8.03
N GLU A 19 -2.70 -8.93 8.84
CA GLU A 19 -1.41 -8.25 8.90
C GLU A 19 -0.61 -8.70 7.69
N LEU A 20 -0.48 -7.79 6.72
CA LEU A 20 0.15 -8.05 5.45
C LEU A 20 1.49 -7.34 5.50
N GLU A 21 2.57 -8.10 5.70
CA GLU A 21 3.91 -7.53 5.62
C GLU A 21 4.10 -6.92 4.23
N LEU A 22 4.36 -5.61 4.21
CA LEU A 22 4.58 -4.85 2.99
C LEU A 22 6.08 -4.78 2.72
N PRO A 23 6.54 -5.08 1.49
CA PRO A 23 7.92 -4.83 1.11
C PRO A 23 8.22 -3.33 1.11
N ASP A 24 9.49 -2.96 1.05
CA ASP A 24 9.87 -1.57 0.85
C ASP A 24 9.37 -1.09 -0.52
N ILE A 25 8.44 -0.13 -0.50
CA ILE A 25 7.75 0.36 -1.70
C ILE A 25 8.71 1.07 -2.65
N LYS A 26 9.74 1.71 -2.10
CA LYS A 26 10.76 2.37 -2.91
C LYS A 26 11.59 1.34 -3.65
N GLU A 27 11.98 0.25 -2.99
CA GLU A 27 12.68 -0.86 -3.64
C GLU A 27 11.81 -1.52 -4.72
N VAL A 28 10.52 -1.74 -4.45
CA VAL A 28 9.59 -2.27 -5.45
C VAL A 28 9.54 -1.39 -6.70
N ARG A 29 9.43 -0.07 -6.53
CA ARG A 29 9.48 0.87 -7.67
C ARG A 29 10.82 0.80 -8.40
N GLU A 30 11.93 0.76 -7.66
CA GLU A 30 13.26 0.73 -8.27
C GLU A 30 13.49 -0.53 -9.11
N LYS A 31 12.91 -1.67 -8.70
CA LYS A 31 12.90 -2.91 -9.50
C LYS A 31 12.18 -2.76 -10.85
N THR A 32 11.22 -1.85 -10.98
CA THR A 32 10.54 -1.59 -12.27
C THR A 32 11.32 -0.63 -13.16
N GLY A 33 12.37 0.02 -12.65
CA GLY A 33 13.13 1.04 -13.38
C GLY A 33 12.39 2.36 -13.61
N LEU A 34 11.23 2.56 -12.97
CA LEU A 34 10.40 3.74 -13.15
C LEU A 34 10.73 4.84 -12.14
N THR A 35 10.58 6.09 -12.57
CA THR A 35 10.54 7.24 -11.66
C THR A 35 9.30 7.20 -10.77
N GLN A 36 9.28 7.97 -9.67
CA GLN A 36 8.08 8.09 -8.83
C GLN A 36 6.85 8.54 -9.63
N ALA A 37 7.02 9.46 -10.59
CA ALA A 37 5.92 9.98 -11.39
C ALA A 37 5.33 8.89 -12.32
N GLU A 38 6.20 8.15 -13.01
CA GLU A 38 5.77 7.07 -13.93
C GLU A 38 5.12 5.91 -13.17
N PHE A 39 5.72 5.47 -12.07
CA PHE A 39 5.17 4.40 -11.24
C PHE A 39 3.80 4.80 -10.66
N ALA A 40 3.68 6.03 -10.14
CA ALA A 40 2.40 6.54 -9.65
C ALA A 40 1.34 6.61 -10.76
N ALA A 41 1.73 7.02 -11.97
CA ALA A 41 0.83 7.05 -13.13
C ALA A 41 0.33 5.65 -13.51
N ARG A 42 1.21 4.63 -13.53
CA ARG A 42 0.85 3.23 -13.77
C ARG A 42 -0.11 2.67 -12.73
N LEU A 43 0.03 3.09 -11.48
CA LEU A 43 -0.84 2.70 -10.38
C LEU A 43 -2.11 3.57 -10.26
N HIS A 44 -2.29 4.56 -11.13
CA HIS A 44 -3.38 5.54 -11.09
C HIS A 44 -3.51 6.26 -9.73
N ILE A 45 -2.38 6.61 -9.14
CA ILE A 45 -2.30 7.42 -7.91
C ILE A 45 -1.49 8.69 -8.14
N SER A 46 -1.63 9.67 -7.24
CA SER A 46 -0.76 10.86 -7.31
C SER A 46 0.68 10.50 -6.92
N ALA A 47 1.66 11.18 -7.52
CA ALA A 47 3.06 11.06 -7.11
C ALA A 47 3.25 11.38 -5.60
N ARG A 48 2.43 12.30 -5.07
CA ARG A 48 2.40 12.62 -3.64
C ARG A 48 1.93 11.45 -2.78
N THR A 49 0.98 10.63 -3.27
CA THR A 49 0.53 9.41 -2.58
C THR A 49 1.70 8.43 -2.48
N LEU A 50 2.37 8.15 -3.61
CA LEU A 50 3.52 7.26 -3.64
C LEU A 50 4.66 7.76 -2.74
N GLN A 51 4.96 9.06 -2.77
CA GLN A 51 5.98 9.65 -1.90
C GLN A 51 5.65 9.47 -0.40
N ASN A 52 4.38 9.63 -0.01
CA ASN A 52 3.98 9.38 1.38
C ASN A 52 4.15 7.92 1.79
N TRP A 53 3.99 6.99 0.83
CA TRP A 53 4.23 5.56 1.03
C TRP A 53 5.72 5.25 1.19
N GLU A 54 6.55 5.70 0.26
CA GLU A 54 8.01 5.48 0.31
C GLU A 54 8.68 6.15 1.53
N GLN A 55 8.07 7.21 2.09
CA GLN A 55 8.55 7.86 3.31
C GLN A 55 7.97 7.26 4.60
N GLY A 56 7.13 6.24 4.52
CA GLY A 56 6.47 5.62 5.68
C GLY A 56 5.46 6.52 6.41
N ARG A 57 5.06 7.65 5.82
CA ARG A 57 4.03 8.55 6.39
C ARG A 57 2.63 7.94 6.29
N ARG A 58 2.42 7.09 5.29
CA ARG A 58 1.21 6.29 5.06
C ARG A 58 1.61 4.95 4.46
N TYR A 59 0.71 3.98 4.48
CA TYR A 59 0.93 2.68 3.86
C TYR A 59 -0.24 2.34 2.92
N PRO A 60 0.00 1.65 1.80
CA PRO A 60 -1.07 1.10 0.99
C PRO A 60 -1.85 0.06 1.78
N THR A 61 -3.15 -0.04 1.54
CA THR A 61 -4.04 -0.99 2.21
C THR A 61 -4.90 -1.75 1.20
N GLY A 62 -5.38 -2.93 1.57
CA GLY A 62 -6.32 -3.69 0.74
C GLY A 62 -5.73 -3.99 -0.65
N PRO A 63 -6.44 -3.70 -1.75
CA PRO A 63 -5.97 -4.01 -3.11
C PRO A 63 -4.61 -3.39 -3.46
N ALA A 64 -4.32 -2.17 -2.98
CA ALA A 64 -3.04 -1.52 -3.24
C ALA A 64 -1.88 -2.28 -2.57
N ALA A 65 -2.08 -2.81 -1.36
CA ALA A 65 -1.07 -3.61 -0.66
C ALA A 65 -0.78 -4.92 -1.41
N THR A 66 -1.83 -5.58 -1.91
CA THR A 66 -1.69 -6.77 -2.74
C THR A 66 -0.93 -6.47 -4.02
N LEU A 67 -1.25 -5.37 -4.70
CA LEU A 67 -0.58 -4.97 -5.93
C LEU A 67 0.91 -4.70 -5.72
N ILE A 68 1.29 -4.01 -4.65
CA ILE A 68 2.70 -3.79 -4.31
C ILE A 68 3.45 -5.11 -4.14
N ARG A 69 2.86 -6.12 -3.48
CA ARG A 69 3.49 -7.45 -3.36
C ARG A 69 3.61 -8.19 -4.68
N ILE A 70 2.61 -8.07 -5.56
CA ILE A 70 2.68 -8.66 -6.89
C ILE A 70 3.82 -8.03 -7.68
N LEU A 71 3.97 -6.71 -7.61
CA LEU A 71 5.03 -5.98 -8.30
C LEU A 71 6.41 -6.23 -7.71
N ASP A 72 6.50 -6.52 -6.42
CA ASP A 72 7.74 -6.96 -5.77
C ASP A 72 8.27 -8.27 -6.36
N ALA A 73 7.36 -9.21 -6.65
CA ALA A 73 7.67 -10.50 -7.26
C ALA A 73 7.79 -10.44 -8.80
N HIS A 74 7.00 -9.56 -9.45
CA HIS A 74 6.91 -9.43 -10.90
C HIS A 74 6.95 -7.96 -11.34
N PRO A 75 8.14 -7.32 -11.33
CA PRO A 75 8.28 -5.88 -11.60
C PRO A 75 7.87 -5.45 -13.02
N THR A 76 7.89 -6.37 -13.98
CA THR A 76 7.62 -6.11 -15.40
C THR A 76 6.13 -6.06 -15.76
N LEU A 77 5.23 -6.16 -14.78
CA LEU A 77 3.78 -6.10 -15.01
C LEU A 77 3.27 -4.67 -15.25
N ILE A 78 4.11 -3.66 -15.01
CA ILE A 78 3.81 -2.23 -15.22
C ILE A 78 4.96 -1.52 -15.93
#